data_AF-A0A1X4HUI6-F1
#
_entry.id   AF-A0A1X4HUI6-F1
#
_cell.length_a   1.000
_cell.length_b   1.000
_cell.length_c   1.000
_cell.angle_alpha   90.00
_cell.angle_beta   90.00
_cell.angle_gamma   90.00
#
_symmetry.space_group_name_H-M   'P 1'
#
loop_
_entity.id
_entity.type
_entity.pdbx_description
1 polymer ?
#
loop_
_entity_poly.entity_id
_entity_poly.type
_entity_poly.pdbx_seq_one_letter_code
_entity_poly.pdbx_strand_id
1 'polypeptide(L)'
;NRRRHEEEQRAALEKLRVVVDEDITAFGEELDRLDFHPGEPGADDAMRADYAHALDAYEKSKSFMAAARKPEDVRAVTQAVEDGRFALASLAARREGRPLPERRPPCFFDPRHGPAVADAVWTPPGGAEREVPVCAADRAR
;
A
#
# COMPACT_ATOMS: atom_id res chain seq x y z
N ASN A 1 -9.90 -31.35 -15.78
CA ASN A 1 -10.41 -30.09 -15.20
C ASN A 1 -9.57 -29.52 -14.07
N ARG A 2 -9.15 -30.28 -13.03
CA ARG A 2 -8.30 -29.73 -11.95
C ARG A 2 -6.94 -29.18 -12.41
N ARG A 3 -6.18 -29.95 -13.21
CA ARG A 3 -4.87 -29.52 -13.73
C ARG A 3 -4.93 -28.22 -14.54
N ARG A 4 -5.97 -28.08 -15.40
CA ARG A 4 -6.19 -26.86 -16.19
C ARG A 4 -6.44 -25.64 -15.31
N HIS A 5 -7.24 -25.80 -14.25
CA HIS A 5 -7.50 -24.72 -13.30
C HIS A 5 -6.24 -24.31 -12.52
N GLU A 6 -5.41 -25.26 -12.11
CA GLU A 6 -4.12 -24.99 -11.46
C GLU A 6 -3.14 -24.26 -12.41
N GLU A 7 -3.11 -24.64 -13.68
CA GLU A 7 -2.34 -23.95 -14.73
C GLU A 7 -2.84 -22.51 -14.95
N GLU A 8 -4.16 -22.31 -15.00
CA GLU A 8 -4.81 -20.99 -15.11
C GLU A 8 -4.48 -20.10 -13.90
N GLN A 9 -4.58 -20.61 -12.67
CA GLN A 9 -4.22 -19.86 -11.46
C GLN A 9 -2.73 -19.48 -11.44
N ARG A 10 -1.84 -20.40 -11.84
CA ARG A 10 -0.41 -20.11 -11.91
C ARG A 10 -0.10 -19.03 -12.93
N ALA A 11 -0.71 -19.09 -14.11
CA ALA A 11 -0.54 -18.08 -15.15
C ALA A 11 -1.08 -16.70 -14.70
N ALA A 12 -2.18 -16.68 -13.95
CA ALA A 12 -2.71 -15.44 -13.36
C ALA A 12 -1.77 -14.87 -12.28
N LEU A 13 -1.22 -15.71 -11.41
CA LEU A 13 -0.26 -15.30 -10.39
C LEU A 13 1.01 -14.72 -11.02
N GLU A 14 1.53 -15.34 -12.07
CA GLU A 14 2.75 -14.87 -12.76
C GLU A 14 2.57 -13.44 -13.31
N LYS A 15 1.39 -13.13 -13.84
CA LYS A 15 1.07 -11.77 -14.29
C LYS A 15 1.03 -10.77 -13.15
N LEU A 16 0.43 -11.16 -12.01
CA LEU A 16 0.36 -10.30 -10.83
C LEU A 16 1.75 -10.09 -10.21
N ARG A 17 2.59 -11.12 -10.23
CA ARG A 17 3.94 -11.08 -9.67
C ARG A 17 4.77 -9.94 -10.23
N VAL A 18 4.72 -9.72 -11.56
CA VAL A 18 5.45 -8.60 -12.19
C VAL A 18 5.07 -7.25 -11.59
N VAL A 19 3.77 -6.97 -11.49
CA VAL A 19 3.25 -5.68 -10.99
C VAL A 19 3.54 -5.52 -9.50
N VAL A 20 3.43 -6.60 -8.73
CA VAL A 20 3.59 -6.56 -7.27
C VAL A 20 5.07 -6.50 -6.88
N ASP A 21 5.95 -7.18 -7.62
CA ASP A 21 7.41 -7.07 -7.42
C ASP A 21 7.87 -5.63 -7.71
N GLU A 22 7.33 -4.98 -8.75
CA GLU A 22 7.58 -3.55 -9.01
C GLU A 22 7.13 -2.67 -7.83
N ASP A 23 5.97 -2.94 -7.24
CA ASP A 23 5.47 -2.19 -6.08
C ASP A 23 6.32 -2.40 -4.82
N ILE A 24 6.80 -3.63 -4.59
CA ILE A 24 7.75 -3.93 -3.51
C ILE A 24 9.07 -3.18 -3.75
N THR A 25 9.59 -3.19 -4.98
CA THR A 25 10.82 -2.46 -5.33
C THR A 25 10.65 -0.96 -5.11
N ALA A 26 9.57 -0.36 -5.60
CA ALA A 26 9.28 1.06 -5.41
C ALA A 26 9.19 1.42 -3.91
N PHE A 27 8.53 0.59 -3.11
CA PHE A 27 8.47 0.79 -1.66
C PHE A 27 9.86 0.66 -0.99
N GLY A 28 10.70 -0.27 -1.42
CA GLY A 28 12.09 -0.37 -0.96
C GLY A 28 12.92 0.88 -1.29
N GLU A 29 12.72 1.48 -2.45
CA GLU A 29 13.36 2.75 -2.83
C GLU A 29 12.81 3.94 -2.02
N GLU A 30 11.52 3.96 -1.68
CA GLU A 30 10.96 4.96 -0.78
C GLU A 30 11.58 4.90 0.62
N LEU A 31 11.81 3.69 1.15
CA LEU A 31 12.53 3.45 2.40
C LEU A 31 13.95 4.01 2.34
N ASP A 32 14.69 3.70 1.28
CA ASP A 32 16.08 4.14 1.08
C ASP A 32 16.19 5.67 0.99
N ARG A 33 15.23 6.32 0.32
CA ARG A 33 15.19 7.79 0.15
C ARG A 33 14.83 8.57 1.41
N LEU A 34 14.27 7.94 2.45
CA LEU A 34 13.76 8.64 3.63
C LEU A 34 14.87 9.34 4.44
N ASP A 35 16.12 8.89 4.32
CA ASP A 35 17.30 9.42 5.01
C ASP A 35 17.00 9.69 6.51
N PHE A 36 16.50 8.65 7.18
CA PHE A 36 16.20 8.65 8.61
C PHE A 36 17.08 7.63 9.32
N HIS A 37 17.79 8.07 10.35
CA HIS A 37 18.57 7.19 11.20
C HIS A 37 17.94 7.11 12.60
N PRO A 38 17.59 5.92 13.11
CA PRO A 38 16.96 5.76 14.43
C PRO A 38 17.73 6.37 15.62
N GLY A 39 19.04 6.61 15.45
CA GLY A 39 19.91 7.23 16.45
C GLY A 39 20.27 8.70 16.16
N GLU A 40 19.66 9.35 15.17
CA GLU A 40 19.91 10.77 14.90
C GLU A 40 19.34 11.67 16.01
N PRO A 41 19.96 12.84 16.27
CA PRO A 41 19.39 13.82 17.18
C PRO A 41 17.96 14.20 16.75
N GLY A 42 17.01 14.09 17.66
CA GLY A 42 15.60 14.39 17.38
C GLY A 42 14.74 13.18 17.00
N ALA A 43 15.33 11.99 16.77
CA ALA A 43 14.56 10.76 16.65
C ALA A 43 13.93 10.41 18.02
N ASP A 44 12.62 10.51 18.12
CA ASP A 44 11.86 10.05 19.28
C ASP A 44 11.43 8.57 19.14
N ASP A 45 10.82 8.02 20.18
CA ASP A 45 10.37 6.61 20.18
C ASP A 45 9.26 6.35 19.15
N ALA A 46 8.42 7.34 18.86
CA ALA A 46 7.33 7.19 17.89
C ALA A 46 7.88 7.14 16.46
N MET A 47 8.86 8.01 16.14
CA MET A 47 9.56 7.99 14.85
C MET A 47 10.32 6.67 14.65
N ARG A 48 10.99 6.17 15.70
CA ARG A 48 11.65 4.86 15.66
C ARG A 48 10.66 3.72 15.43
N ALA A 49 9.49 3.76 16.08
CA ALA A 49 8.45 2.76 15.90
C ALA A 49 7.86 2.79 14.49
N ASP A 50 7.58 3.97 13.94
CA ASP A 50 7.09 4.12 12.56
C ASP A 50 8.12 3.60 11.54
N TYR A 51 9.40 3.91 11.73
CA TYR A 51 10.47 3.38 10.86
C TYR A 51 10.59 1.86 10.95
N ALA A 52 10.58 1.30 12.17
CA ALA A 52 10.65 -0.15 12.38
C ALA A 52 9.45 -0.86 11.74
N HIS A 53 8.24 -0.30 11.86
CA HIS A 53 7.05 -0.84 11.19
C HIS A 53 7.19 -0.83 9.66
N ALA A 54 7.77 0.23 9.07
CA ALA A 54 7.99 0.28 7.63
C ALA A 54 8.97 -0.80 7.15
N LEU A 55 10.06 -1.04 7.90
CA LEU A 55 11.01 -2.12 7.61
C LEU A 55 10.37 -3.50 7.74
N ASP A 56 9.63 -3.75 8.82
CA ASP A 56 8.91 -5.01 9.03
C ASP A 56 7.90 -5.29 7.92
N ALA A 57 7.20 -4.25 7.45
CA ALA A 57 6.25 -4.33 6.36
C ALA A 57 6.94 -4.71 5.03
N TYR A 58 8.13 -4.16 4.77
CA TYR A 58 8.92 -4.51 3.59
C TYR A 58 9.42 -5.96 3.63
N GLU A 59 9.89 -6.43 4.77
CA GLU A 59 10.27 -7.85 4.92
C GLU A 59 9.08 -8.79 4.78
N LYS A 60 7.91 -8.40 5.31
CA LYS A 60 6.66 -9.15 5.15
C LYS A 60 6.21 -9.19 3.70
N SER A 61 6.27 -8.10 2.95
CA SER A 61 5.84 -8.07 1.54
C SER A 61 6.66 -9.03 0.69
N LYS A 62 8.00 -9.01 0.83
CA LYS A 62 8.91 -9.97 0.19
C LYS A 62 8.59 -11.41 0.59
N SER A 63 8.41 -11.65 1.88
CA SER A 63 8.13 -12.99 2.41
C SER A 63 6.80 -13.56 1.90
N PHE A 64 5.76 -12.73 1.85
CA PHE A 64 4.46 -13.12 1.32
C PHE A 64 4.51 -13.39 -0.18
N MET A 65 5.22 -12.56 -0.95
CA MET A 65 5.37 -12.76 -2.39
C MET A 65 6.18 -14.02 -2.73
N ALA A 66 7.19 -14.35 -1.91
CA ALA A 66 7.93 -15.61 -2.02
C ALA A 66 7.04 -16.84 -1.70
N ALA A 67 6.10 -16.71 -0.78
CA ALA A 67 5.21 -17.80 -0.35
C ALA A 67 3.92 -17.94 -1.20
N ALA A 68 3.60 -16.96 -2.05
CA ALA A 68 2.37 -16.93 -2.83
C ALA A 68 2.28 -18.11 -3.82
N ARG A 69 1.14 -18.80 -3.83
CA ARG A 69 0.87 -19.97 -4.69
C ARG A 69 -0.35 -19.81 -5.58
N LYS A 70 -1.23 -18.87 -5.26
CA LYS A 70 -2.43 -18.54 -6.04
C LYS A 70 -2.64 -17.01 -6.07
N PRO A 71 -3.39 -16.47 -7.06
CA PRO A 71 -3.61 -15.04 -7.20
C PRO A 71 -4.13 -14.34 -5.95
N GLU A 72 -4.94 -15.02 -5.13
CA GLU A 72 -5.53 -14.44 -3.93
C GLU A 72 -4.51 -14.17 -2.83
N ASP A 73 -3.36 -14.84 -2.84
CA ASP A 73 -2.29 -14.65 -1.85
C ASP A 73 -1.62 -13.27 -2.01
N VAL A 74 -1.68 -12.69 -3.22
CA VAL A 74 -1.13 -11.36 -3.53
C VAL A 74 -1.75 -10.26 -2.66
N ARG A 75 -2.99 -10.43 -2.21
CA ARG A 75 -3.66 -9.46 -1.33
C ARG A 75 -2.85 -9.19 -0.05
N ALA A 76 -2.23 -10.21 0.52
CA ALA A 76 -1.40 -10.03 1.72
C ALA A 76 -0.13 -9.23 1.43
N VAL A 77 0.41 -9.36 0.21
CA VAL A 77 1.57 -8.59 -0.25
C VAL A 77 1.22 -7.12 -0.37
N THR A 78 0.14 -6.79 -1.08
CA THR A 78 -0.33 -5.41 -1.27
C THR A 78 -0.66 -4.75 0.07
N GLN A 79 -1.34 -5.47 0.98
CA GLN A 79 -1.63 -4.96 2.31
C GLN A 79 -0.36 -4.62 3.10
N ALA A 80 0.67 -5.48 3.03
CA ALA A 80 1.94 -5.22 3.70
C ALA A 80 2.63 -3.97 3.13
N VAL A 81 2.66 -3.80 1.80
CA VAL A 81 3.23 -2.59 1.18
C VAL A 81 2.46 -1.33 1.62
N GLU A 82 1.12 -1.37 1.62
CA GLU A 82 0.29 -0.25 2.08
C GLU A 82 0.54 0.10 3.55
N ASP A 83 0.68 -0.90 4.42
CA ASP A 83 1.00 -0.69 5.83
C ASP A 83 2.37 -0.05 6.03
N GLY A 84 3.35 -0.48 5.23
CA GLY A 84 4.69 0.10 5.26
C GLY A 84 4.72 1.55 4.78
N ARG A 85 4.06 1.84 3.66
CA ARG A 85 3.92 3.22 3.15
C ARG A 85 3.19 4.14 4.12
N PHE A 86 2.16 3.66 4.80
CA PHE A 86 1.48 4.43 5.83
C PHE A 86 2.41 4.77 7.01
N ALA A 87 3.25 3.82 7.42
CA ALA A 87 4.25 4.05 8.47
C ALA A 87 5.29 5.10 8.03
N LEU A 88 5.77 5.05 6.77
CA LEU A 88 6.65 6.10 6.22
C LEU A 88 5.98 7.48 6.18
N ALA A 89 4.73 7.55 5.75
CA ALA A 89 3.98 8.80 5.73
C ALA A 89 3.80 9.38 7.15
N SER A 90 3.58 8.51 8.14
CA SER A 90 3.48 8.90 9.55
C SER A 90 4.82 9.44 10.07
N LEU A 91 5.92 8.76 9.77
CA LEU A 91 7.27 9.20 10.12
C LEU A 91 7.61 10.56 9.49
N ALA A 92 7.35 10.73 8.19
CA ALA A 92 7.57 12.00 7.49
C ALA A 92 6.74 13.13 8.13
N ALA A 93 5.46 12.88 8.42
CA ALA A 93 4.60 13.86 9.10
C ALA A 93 5.15 14.26 10.48
N ARG A 94 5.66 13.31 11.27
CA ARG A 94 6.29 13.63 12.57
C ARG A 94 7.53 14.48 12.43
N ARG A 95 8.44 14.13 11.50
CA ARG A 95 9.69 14.87 11.26
C ARG A 95 9.41 16.32 10.83
N GLU A 96 8.35 16.52 10.07
CA GLU A 96 7.95 17.84 9.56
C GLU A 96 6.99 18.59 10.49
N GLY A 97 6.57 18.01 11.62
CA GLY A 97 5.58 18.59 12.52
C GLY A 97 4.19 18.78 11.90
N ARG A 98 3.86 17.97 10.89
CA ARG A 98 2.56 17.96 10.21
C ARG A 98 1.57 17.02 10.92
N PRO A 99 0.25 17.21 10.71
CA PRO A 99 -0.75 16.24 11.17
C PRO A 99 -0.46 14.82 10.64
N LEU A 100 -0.66 13.82 11.50
CA LEU A 100 -0.50 12.42 11.12
C LEU A 100 -1.53 12.01 10.06
N PRO A 101 -1.16 11.13 9.10
CA PRO A 101 -2.12 10.60 8.16
C PRO A 101 -3.16 9.73 8.87
N GLU A 102 -4.40 9.77 8.37
CA GLU A 102 -5.47 8.89 8.81
C GLU A 102 -5.51 7.63 7.95
N ARG A 103 -5.90 6.50 8.53
CA ARG A 103 -6.18 5.29 7.74
C ARG A 103 -7.48 5.50 6.97
N ARG A 104 -7.37 5.47 5.65
CA ARG A 104 -8.49 5.73 4.73
C ARG A 104 -9.01 4.41 4.15
N PRO A 105 -10.31 4.31 3.85
CA PRO A 105 -10.85 3.15 3.16
C PRO A 105 -10.24 3.03 1.75
N PRO A 106 -10.34 1.85 1.11
CA PRO A 106 -9.97 1.68 -0.30
C PRO A 106 -10.71 2.66 -1.22
N CYS A 107 -10.16 2.90 -2.40
CA CYS A 107 -10.84 3.68 -3.43
C CYS A 107 -12.24 3.12 -3.73
N PHE A 108 -13.23 4.00 -3.77
CA PHE A 108 -14.61 3.67 -4.05
C PHE A 108 -14.81 3.07 -5.45
N PHE A 109 -14.09 3.58 -6.46
CA PHE A 109 -14.26 3.15 -7.85
C PHE A 109 -13.55 1.84 -8.17
N ASP A 110 -12.38 1.62 -7.57
CA ASP A 110 -11.68 0.34 -7.67
C ASP A 110 -10.88 0.08 -6.37
N PRO A 111 -11.36 -0.84 -5.51
CA PRO A 111 -10.66 -1.21 -4.28
C PRO A 111 -9.23 -1.75 -4.49
N ARG A 112 -8.84 -2.07 -5.74
CA ARG A 112 -7.48 -2.51 -6.10
C ARG A 112 -6.51 -1.35 -6.29
N HIS A 113 -6.98 -0.09 -6.34
CA HIS A 113 -6.13 1.10 -6.43
C HIS A 113 -5.52 1.53 -5.07
N GLY A 114 -5.73 0.73 -4.02
CA GLY A 114 -5.25 1.01 -2.67
C GLY A 114 -6.10 2.05 -1.92
N PRO A 115 -5.60 2.58 -0.78
CA PRO A 115 -6.35 3.51 0.07
C PRO A 115 -6.61 4.85 -0.64
N ALA A 116 -7.75 5.46 -0.30
CA ALA A 116 -8.09 6.78 -0.80
C ALA A 116 -7.18 7.87 -0.23
N VAL A 117 -6.88 8.87 -1.07
CA VAL A 117 -6.05 10.03 -0.72
C VAL A 117 -6.87 11.32 -0.60
N ALA A 118 -8.15 11.28 -0.98
CA ALA A 118 -9.09 12.39 -0.88
C ALA A 118 -10.54 11.85 -0.87
N ASP A 119 -11.48 12.70 -0.49
CA ASP A 119 -12.90 12.52 -0.80
C ASP A 119 -13.25 13.33 -2.05
N ALA A 120 -14.08 12.77 -2.93
CA ALA A 120 -14.59 13.43 -4.11
C ALA A 120 -16.12 13.38 -4.12
N VAL A 121 -16.73 14.45 -4.60
CA VAL A 121 -18.18 14.52 -4.80
C VAL A 121 -18.54 13.68 -6.02
N TRP A 122 -19.45 12.72 -5.84
CA TRP A 122 -19.90 11.84 -6.92
C TRP A 122 -21.42 11.65 -6.87
N THR A 123 -22.04 11.68 -8.05
CA THR A 123 -23.48 11.44 -8.21
C THR A 123 -23.71 10.18 -9.06
N PRO A 124 -24.32 9.12 -8.52
CA PRO A 124 -24.70 7.95 -9.30
C PRO A 124 -25.75 8.31 -10.37
N PRO A 125 -25.81 7.60 -11.51
CA PRO A 125 -26.90 7.75 -12.47
C PRO A 125 -28.27 7.56 -11.79
N GLY A 126 -29.10 8.61 -11.81
CA GLY A 126 -30.43 8.60 -11.19
C GLY A 126 -30.46 8.67 -9.65
N GLY A 127 -29.33 8.94 -9.00
CA GLY A 127 -29.25 9.07 -7.54
C GLY A 127 -28.86 10.47 -7.07
N ALA A 128 -28.64 10.59 -5.76
CA ALA A 128 -28.23 11.83 -5.11
C ALA A 128 -26.71 11.94 -4.96
N GLU A 129 -26.24 13.18 -4.91
CA GLU A 129 -24.84 13.53 -4.66
C GLU A 129 -24.35 12.98 -3.32
N ARG A 130 -23.12 12.45 -3.30
CA ARG A 130 -22.46 11.96 -2.08
C ARG A 130 -20.94 12.10 -2.17
N GLU A 131 -20.28 12.22 -1.04
CA GLU A 131 -18.83 12.12 -0.95
C GLU A 131 -18.39 10.66 -0.98
N VAL A 132 -17.38 10.35 -1.80
CA VAL A 132 -16.79 9.02 -1.91
C VAL A 132 -15.26 9.10 -1.81
N PRO A 133 -14.61 8.13 -1.15
CA PRO A 133 -13.17 8.08 -1.03
C PRO A 133 -12.52 7.69 -2.38
N VAL A 134 -11.54 8.47 -2.86
CA VAL A 134 -10.87 8.24 -4.16
C VAL A 134 -9.34 8.15 -4.05
N CYS A 135 -8.72 7.26 -4.83
CA CYS A 135 -7.26 7.18 -4.94
C CYS A 135 -6.68 8.37 -5.76
N ALA A 136 -5.35 8.49 -5.78
CA ALA A 136 -4.68 9.55 -6.53
C ALA A 136 -4.96 9.47 -8.04
N ALA A 137 -5.05 8.25 -8.59
CA ALA A 137 -5.31 8.03 -10.02
C ALA A 137 -6.74 8.42 -10.43
N ASP A 138 -7.74 8.09 -9.61
CA ASP A 138 -9.14 8.41 -9.89
C ASP A 138 -9.47 9.88 -9.59
N ARG A 139 -8.74 10.53 -8.68
CA ARG A 139 -8.86 11.98 -8.43
C ARG A 139 -8.43 12.83 -9.62
N ALA A 140 -7.53 12.33 -10.47
CA ALA A 140 -6.98 13.08 -11.61
C ALA A 140 -7.83 12.97 -12.90
N ARG A 141 -8.97 12.30 -12.85
CA ARG A 141 -9.88 12.04 -13.98
C ARG A 141 -11.13 12.90 -13.89
#